data_AF-A0A2H6NFD5-F1
#
_entry.id   AF-A0A2H6NFD5-F1
#
_cell.length_a   1.000
_cell.length_b   1.000
_cell.length_c   1.000
_cell.angle_alpha   90.00
_cell.angle_beta   90.00
_cell.angle_gamma   90.00
#
_symmetry.space_group_name_H-M   'P 1'
#
loop_
_entity.id
_entity.type
_entity.pdbx_description
1 polymer ?
#
loop_
_entity_poly.entity_id
_entity_poly.type
_entity_poly.pdbx_seq_one_letter_code
_entity_poly.pdbx_strand_id
1 'polypeptide(L)'
;STTLTSLAQLLDKIGNIVIKDAVASEVYRAVESARRAMTELSLGHLDSAFQASKAAATSSERAFFDPSLLHLLYFPDDQKFAIYIPLFLPMAVPILFSLAKMVWERKQRRKEPTKMD
;
A
#
# COMPACT_ATOMS: atom_id res chain seq x y z
N SER A 1 24.57 5.74 0.41
CA SER A 1 23.54 5.96 -0.60
C SER A 1 22.20 6.01 0.11
N THR A 2 21.62 7.20 0.28
CA THR A 2 20.43 7.45 1.11
C THR A 2 19.13 7.10 0.38
N THR A 3 19.09 7.25 -0.95
CA THR A 3 17.91 7.01 -1.79
C THR A 3 17.45 5.54 -1.84
N LEU A 4 18.38 4.59 -1.97
CA LEU A 4 18.03 3.15 -1.96
C LEU A 4 17.52 2.70 -0.59
N THR A 5 18.11 3.23 0.48
CA THR A 5 17.68 2.98 1.87
C THR A 5 16.30 3.58 2.13
N SER A 6 16.04 4.80 1.64
CA SER A 6 14.71 5.43 1.73
C SER A 6 13.65 4.66 0.93
N LEU A 7 13.99 4.11 -0.24
CA LEU A 7 13.09 3.25 -1.01
C LEU A 7 12.75 1.96 -0.24
N ALA A 8 13.75 1.30 0.34
CA ALA A 8 13.55 0.10 1.14
C ALA A 8 12.66 0.37 2.37
N GLN A 9 12.86 1.49 3.05
CA GLN A 9 12.01 1.92 4.17
C GLN A 9 10.57 2.26 3.74
N LEU A 10 10.39 2.81 2.55
CA LEU A 10 9.07 3.11 1.99
C LEU A 10 8.31 1.82 1.64
N LEU A 11 8.99 0.87 1.00
CA LEU A 11 8.46 -0.46 0.67
C LEU A 11 8.06 -1.25 1.92
N ASP A 12 8.85 -1.19 2.98
CA ASP A 12 8.56 -1.87 4.24
C ASP A 12 7.36 -1.27 4.99
N LYS A 13 7.17 0.05 4.91
CA LYS A 13 6.03 0.75 5.56
C LYS A 13 4.71 0.61 4.81
N ILE A 14 4.74 0.31 3.51
CA ILE A 14 3.54 0.25 2.67
C ILE A 14 3.43 -1.18 2.15
N GLY A 15 2.93 -2.10 2.99
CA GLY A 15 2.90 -3.54 2.71
C GLY A 15 2.03 -4.00 1.52
N ASN A 16 1.48 -3.07 0.74
CA ASN A 16 0.61 -3.35 -0.42
C ASN A 16 1.09 -2.65 -1.72
N ILE A 17 2.40 -2.42 -1.85
CA ILE A 17 2.98 -1.85 -3.07
C ILE A 17 3.07 -2.93 -4.16
N VAL A 18 2.39 -2.69 -5.29
CA VAL A 18 2.62 -3.44 -6.52
C VAL A 18 3.87 -2.87 -7.19
N ILE A 19 5.02 -3.54 -7.02
CA ILE A 19 6.25 -3.18 -7.72
C ILE A 19 6.09 -3.59 -9.19
N LYS A 20 6.05 -2.61 -10.10
CA LYS A 20 6.05 -2.88 -11.54
C LYS A 20 7.44 -3.33 -11.99
N ASP A 21 7.51 -4.19 -13.01
CA ASP A 21 8.77 -4.72 -13.55
C ASP A 21 9.77 -3.63 -13.95
N ALA A 22 9.28 -2.47 -14.43
CA ALA A 22 10.10 -1.31 -14.76
C ALA A 22 10.84 -0.74 -13.53
N VAL A 23 10.15 -0.63 -12.40
CA VAL A 23 10.75 -0.17 -11.13
C VAL A 23 11.74 -1.19 -10.62
N ALA A 24 11.39 -2.48 -10.65
CA ALA A 24 12.29 -3.55 -10.25
C ALA A 24 13.59 -3.54 -11.07
N SER A 25 13.47 -3.41 -12.39
CA SER A 25 14.61 -3.33 -13.30
C SER A 25 15.53 -2.15 -12.98
N GLU A 26 14.99 -0.96 -12.71
CA GLU A 26 15.80 0.22 -12.36
C GLU A 26 16.49 0.06 -10.99
N VAL A 27 15.85 -0.61 -10.03
CA VAL A 27 16.49 -0.97 -8.73
C VAL A 27 17.64 -1.95 -8.94
N TYR A 28 17.45 -3.01 -9.74
CA TYR A 28 18.52 -3.96 -10.05
C TYR A 28 19.71 -3.26 -10.74
N ARG A 29 19.44 -2.39 -11.72
CA ARG A 29 20.47 -1.59 -12.40
C ARG A 29 21.21 -0.65 -11.44
N ALA A 30 20.50 -0.04 -10.50
CA ALA A 30 21.12 0.82 -9.48
C ALA A 30 22.10 0.03 -8.59
N VAL A 31 21.67 -1.15 -8.12
CA VAL A 31 22.50 -2.02 -7.28
C VAL A 31 23.72 -2.56 -8.04
N GLU A 32 23.52 -3.02 -9.26
CA GLU A 32 24.61 -3.53 -10.09
C GLU A 32 25.64 -2.44 -10.40
N SER A 33 25.17 -1.24 -10.76
CA SER A 33 26.05 -0.09 -11.06
C SER A 33 26.81 0.38 -9.82
N ALA A 34 26.17 0.35 -8.64
CA ALA A 34 26.84 0.66 -7.38
C ALA A 34 27.93 -0.38 -7.05
N ARG A 35 27.66 -1.66 -7.29
CA ARG A 35 28.66 -2.73 -7.11
C ARG A 35 29.84 -2.56 -8.05
N ARG A 36 29.59 -2.26 -9.33
CA ARG A 36 30.65 -1.96 -10.31
C ARG A 36 31.47 -0.75 -9.90
N ALA A 37 30.83 0.31 -9.40
CA ALA A 37 31.54 1.50 -8.90
C ALA A 37 32.51 1.14 -7.76
N MET A 38 32.09 0.30 -6.81
CA MET A 38 32.97 -0.17 -5.73
C MET A 38 34.13 -1.02 -6.24
N THR A 39 33.88 -1.90 -7.23
CA THR A 39 34.94 -2.72 -7.85
C THR A 39 35.95 -1.86 -8.59
N GLU A 40 35.52 -0.95 -9.46
CA GLU A 40 36.42 -0.04 -10.19
C GLU A 40 37.20 0.88 -9.24
N LEU A 41 36.56 1.33 -8.16
CA LEU A 41 37.22 2.13 -7.12
C LEU A 41 38.32 1.33 -6.42
N SER A 42 38.08 0.05 -6.11
CA SER A 42 39.07 -0.83 -5.49
C SER A 42 40.27 -1.14 -6.41
N LEU A 43 40.07 -1.06 -7.73
CA LEU A 43 41.11 -1.20 -8.74
C LEU A 43 41.84 0.12 -9.03
N GLY A 44 41.41 1.23 -8.43
CA GLY A 44 41.99 2.56 -8.64
C GLY A 44 41.50 3.27 -9.91
N HIS A 45 40.54 2.71 -10.63
CA HIS A 45 39.96 3.31 -11.84
C HIS A 45 38.90 4.36 -11.49
N LEU A 46 39.36 5.53 -11.05
CA LEU A 46 38.50 6.60 -10.52
C LEU A 46 37.44 7.10 -11.52
N ASP A 47 37.79 7.26 -12.80
CA ASP A 47 36.83 7.71 -13.83
C ASP A 47 35.72 6.68 -14.05
N SER A 48 36.08 5.40 -14.20
CA SER A 48 35.12 4.30 -14.35
C SER A 48 34.24 4.16 -13.12
N ALA A 49 34.82 4.27 -11.92
CA ALA A 49 34.09 4.25 -10.66
C ALA A 49 33.10 5.41 -10.55
N PHE A 50 33.51 6.62 -10.95
CA PHE A 50 32.65 7.80 -10.95
C PHE A 50 31.48 7.65 -11.91
N GLN A 51 31.72 7.18 -13.14
CA GLN A 51 30.64 6.95 -14.12
C GLN A 51 29.65 5.88 -13.65
N ALA A 52 30.15 4.78 -13.08
CA ALA A 52 29.31 3.73 -12.52
C ALA A 52 28.49 4.22 -11.31
N SER A 53 29.10 5.05 -10.45
CA SER A 53 28.41 5.67 -9.31
C SER A 53 27.30 6.63 -9.76
N LYS A 54 27.58 7.44 -10.78
CA LYS A 54 26.57 8.32 -11.40
C LYS A 54 25.41 7.53 -11.99
N ALA A 55 25.70 6.45 -12.71
CA ALA A 55 24.67 5.56 -13.26
C ALA A 55 23.82 4.90 -12.17
N ALA A 56 24.44 4.52 -11.04
CA ALA A 56 23.72 4.00 -9.88
C ALA A 56 22.77 5.02 -9.27
N ALA A 57 23.23 6.26 -9.09
CA ALA A 57 22.42 7.36 -8.56
C ALA A 57 21.23 7.67 -9.47
N THR A 58 21.47 7.83 -10.77
CA THR A 58 20.40 8.11 -11.75
C THR A 58 19.36 7.00 -11.81
N SER A 59 19.78 5.73 -11.79
CA SER A 59 18.84 4.58 -11.82
C SER A 59 18.05 4.49 -10.50
N SER A 60 18.69 4.79 -9.36
CA SER A 60 18.03 4.84 -8.06
C SER A 60 17.00 5.96 -7.98
N GLU A 61 17.29 7.14 -8.55
CA GLU A 61 16.36 8.27 -8.62
C GLU A 61 15.16 7.94 -9.52
N ARG A 62 15.42 7.33 -10.69
CA ARG A 62 14.35 6.87 -11.59
C ARG A 62 13.41 5.87 -10.93
N ALA A 63 13.96 4.89 -10.23
CA ALA A 63 13.16 3.93 -9.47
C ALA A 63 12.35 4.63 -8.37
N PHE A 64 12.97 5.53 -7.60
CA PHE A 64 12.33 6.20 -6.46
C PHE A 64 11.23 7.19 -6.88
N PHE A 65 11.41 7.89 -8.00
CA PHE A 65 10.45 8.86 -8.52
C PHE A 65 9.52 8.27 -9.60
N ASP A 66 9.48 6.95 -9.77
CA ASP A 66 8.60 6.34 -10.77
C ASP A 66 7.12 6.68 -10.46
N PRO A 67 6.34 7.16 -11.45
CA PRO A 67 4.95 7.54 -11.25
C PRO A 67 4.09 6.42 -10.66
N SER A 68 4.43 5.14 -10.88
CA SER A 68 3.71 4.02 -10.29
C SER A 68 3.93 3.85 -8.78
N LEU A 69 5.06 4.32 -8.24
CA LEU A 69 5.28 4.44 -6.80
C LEU A 69 4.55 5.66 -6.20
N LEU A 70 4.22 6.66 -7.01
CA LEU A 70 3.38 7.81 -6.62
C LEU A 70 1.89 7.56 -6.85
N HIS A 71 1.52 6.61 -7.72
CA HIS A 71 0.14 6.21 -8.00
C HIS A 71 -0.43 5.23 -6.94
N LEU A 72 0.12 5.28 -5.73
CA LEU A 72 -0.35 4.62 -4.52
C LEU A 72 -1.32 5.51 -3.72
N LEU A 73 -2.14 6.30 -4.40
CA LEU A 73 -3.46 6.62 -3.89
C LEU A 73 -4.25 5.28 -3.96
N TYR A 74 -4.01 4.30 -3.08
CA TYR A 74 -4.68 4.25 -1.78
C TYR A 74 -5.87 5.20 -1.83
N PHE A 75 -6.93 4.81 -2.53
CA PHE A 75 -8.23 5.38 -2.26
C PHE A 75 -8.41 5.20 -0.75
N PRO A 76 -8.33 6.29 0.04
CA PRO A 76 -8.45 6.19 1.48
C PRO A 76 -9.77 5.48 1.73
N ASP A 77 -9.82 4.57 2.70
CA ASP A 77 -11.06 3.82 2.95
C ASP A 77 -12.26 4.77 3.17
N ASP A 78 -12.00 6.01 3.62
CA ASP A 78 -12.92 7.15 3.66
C ASP A 78 -13.59 7.51 2.32
N GLN A 79 -12.89 7.43 1.18
CA GLN A 79 -13.47 7.68 -0.15
C GLN A 79 -14.35 6.52 -0.63
N LYS A 80 -14.08 5.29 -0.18
CA LYS A 80 -15.01 4.17 -0.41
C LYS A 80 -16.30 4.43 0.36
N PHE A 81 -16.21 4.84 1.62
CA PHE A 81 -17.38 5.20 2.41
C PHE A 81 -18.20 6.33 1.77
N ALA A 82 -17.57 7.34 1.16
CA ALA A 82 -18.28 8.40 0.43
C ALA A 82 -19.12 7.90 -0.78
N ILE A 83 -18.74 6.78 -1.40
CA ILE A 83 -19.49 6.14 -2.50
C ILE A 83 -20.53 5.15 -1.95
N TYR A 84 -20.13 4.32 -0.99
CA TYR A 84 -20.97 3.24 -0.47
C TYR A 84 -22.05 3.72 0.51
N ILE A 85 -21.79 4.74 1.34
CA ILE A 85 -22.75 5.23 2.32
C ILE A 85 -24.02 5.76 1.64
N PRO A 86 -23.98 6.69 0.67
CA PRO A 86 -25.20 7.17 0.00
C PRO A 86 -25.99 6.06 -0.71
N LEU A 87 -25.30 5.06 -1.25
CA LEU A 87 -25.91 3.97 -2.02
C LEU A 87 -26.55 2.90 -1.13
N PHE A 88 -25.87 2.49 -0.06
CA PHE A 88 -26.27 1.33 0.75
C PHE A 88 -26.94 1.71 2.08
N LEU A 89 -26.67 2.89 2.64
CA LEU A 89 -27.26 3.32 3.92
C LEU A 89 -28.80 3.36 3.88
N PRO A 90 -29.46 3.88 2.81
CA PRO A 90 -30.92 3.90 2.73
C PRO A 90 -31.55 2.50 2.75
N MET A 91 -30.86 1.48 2.24
CA MET A 91 -31.32 0.08 2.25
C MET A 91 -30.96 -0.62 3.57
N ALA A 92 -29.80 -0.34 4.14
CA ALA A 92 -29.33 -0.98 5.36
C ALA A 92 -30.17 -0.59 6.59
N VAL A 93 -30.60 0.67 6.69
CA VAL A 93 -31.41 1.18 7.82
C VAL A 93 -32.71 0.40 8.03
N PRO A 94 -33.61 0.25 7.03
CA PRO A 94 -34.86 -0.48 7.22
C PRO A 94 -34.63 -1.97 7.49
N ILE A 95 -33.66 -2.60 6.84
CA ILE A 95 -33.34 -4.02 7.04
C ILE A 95 -32.91 -4.28 8.49
N LEU A 96 -31.98 -3.47 9.00
CA LEU A 96 -31.49 -3.59 10.38
C LEU A 96 -32.59 -3.28 11.39
N PHE A 97 -33.43 -2.27 11.13
CA PHE A 97 -34.55 -1.93 11.99
C PHE A 97 -35.58 -3.06 12.07
N SER A 98 -35.94 -3.65 10.93
CA SER A 98 -36.83 -4.81 10.86
C SER A 98 -36.26 -6.03 11.60
N LEU A 99 -34.96 -6.29 11.45
CA LEU A 99 -34.30 -7.40 12.11
C LEU A 99 -34.25 -7.19 13.63
N ALA A 100 -33.92 -5.98 14.09
CA ALA A 100 -33.89 -5.62 15.50
C ALA A 100 -35.28 -5.76 16.14
N LYS A 101 -36.32 -5.28 15.46
CA LYS A 101 -37.71 -5.43 15.92
C LYS A 101 -38.09 -6.90 16.12
N MET A 102 -37.79 -7.75 15.14
CA MET A 102 -38.08 -9.19 15.22
C MET A 102 -37.36 -9.87 16.39
N VAL A 103 -36.09 -9.51 16.64
CA VAL A 103 -35.33 -10.03 17.78
C VAL A 103 -35.94 -9.57 19.11
N TRP A 104 -36.36 -8.32 19.19
CA TRP A 104 -36.98 -7.77 20.41
C TRP A 104 -38.32 -8.43 20.71
N GLU A 105 -39.17 -8.60 19.70
CA GLU A 105 -40.46 -9.30 19.82
C GLU A 105 -40.26 -10.76 20.24
N ARG A 106 -39.28 -11.46 19.67
CA ARG A 106 -38.92 -12.83 20.09
C ARG A 106 -38.44 -12.87 21.53
N LYS A 107 -37.67 -11.88 21.98
CA LYS A 107 -37.17 -11.79 23.35
C LYS A 107 -38.29 -11.45 24.35
N GLN A 108 -39.25 -10.62 23.96
CA GLN A 108 -40.43 -10.30 24.79
C GLN A 108 -41.39 -11.49 24.89
N ARG A 109 -41.66 -12.20 23.78
CA ARG A 109 -42.47 -13.43 23.81
C ARG A 109 -41.85 -14.55 24.65
N ARG A 110 -40.51 -14.61 24.76
CA ARG A 110 -39.82 -15.51 25.69
C ARG A 110 -39.89 -15.08 27.17
N LYS A 111 -40.29 -13.83 27.44
CA LYS A 111 -40.37 -13.26 28.79
C LYS A 111 -41.79 -13.22 29.36
N GLU A 112 -42.82 -13.50 28.58
CA GLU A 112 -44.15 -13.80 29.12
C GLU A 112 -44.16 -15.28 29.49
N PRO A 113 -44.02 -15.66 30.79
CA PRO A 113 -44.38 -17.00 31.18
C PRO A 113 -45.88 -17.10 31.02
N THR A 114 -46.31 -18.11 30.26
CA THR A 114 -47.68 -18.61 30.19
C THR A 114 -48.33 -18.48 31.56
N LYS A 115 -49.23 -17.50 31.73
CA LYS A 115 -50.22 -17.56 32.81
C LYS A 115 -51.09 -18.76 32.45
N MET A 116 -50.78 -19.91 33.03
CA MET A 116 -51.70 -21.03 33.08
C MET A 116 -52.71 -20.68 34.17
N ASP A 117 -53.96 -20.57 33.74
CA ASP A 117 -55.13 -20.66 34.62
C ASP A 117 -55.21 -22.06 35.26
#